data_AF-A0A2T5NPE4-F1
#
_entry.id   AF-A0A2T5NPE4-F1
#
_cell.length_a   1.000
_cell.length_b   1.000
_cell.length_c   1.000
_cell.angle_alpha   90.00
_cell.angle_beta   90.00
_cell.angle_gamma   90.00
#
_symmetry.space_group_name_H-M   'P 1'
#
loop_
_entity.id
_entity.type
_entity.pdbx_description
1 polymer ?
#
loop_
_entity_poly.entity_id
_entity_poly.type
_entity_poly.pdbx_seq_one_letter_code
_entity_poly.pdbx_strand_id
1 'polypeptide(L)'
;MKPWVLLVGTSFSAAPLLFALRRRGFRVAVCGAQSSDPCVAYADAYHPLDYSDRETLLHLIQQQGYRYVCPSCNDYAYLSASYAAHRLGLPGYDTPAATAIIHNKARFRAHAEAIGLSSPRARAADDPAAVRQLRLPLLVKPTDSFSGRGMQRVEQYAELAAALDQAKLESRDGEAVVEEFINGSLHSHSAFLAGGEIAHDAFVDEFCQTYPYQVDCSNSPSRLSETVKTRVRDEVLRLAASLCLADGLIHTQFINGPDRPYLIESMRRCPGDLFYHLVEFSTGGRYLDSYVAPFIGQALPSYTPAPLSYWARHTVSFATETVFFSLSPKLPQALDIRVFPLAESASAVRPAPYGKAAIVFARLSDQEALFDIAPRLASFFPAHTLERDHE
;
A
#
# COMPACT_ATOMS: atom_id res chain seq x y z
N MET A 1 -2.55 25.91 -23.88
CA MET A 1 -2.69 25.96 -22.40
C MET A 1 -2.30 24.61 -21.83
N LYS A 2 -1.68 24.56 -20.64
CA LYS A 2 -1.35 23.29 -19.97
C LYS A 2 -2.64 22.53 -19.60
N PRO A 3 -2.74 21.22 -19.84
CA PRO A 3 -3.91 20.42 -19.47
C PRO A 3 -4.05 20.31 -17.94
N TRP A 4 -5.29 20.11 -17.47
CA TRP A 4 -5.59 19.92 -16.05
C TRP A 4 -5.70 18.43 -15.70
N VAL A 5 -5.22 18.07 -14.52
CA VAL A 5 -5.44 16.77 -13.86
C VAL A 5 -5.96 16.99 -12.44
N LEU A 6 -6.94 16.19 -12.02
CA LEU A 6 -7.38 16.14 -10.63
C LEU A 6 -6.62 15.01 -9.91
N LEU A 7 -5.86 15.35 -8.88
CA LEU A 7 -5.26 14.39 -7.95
C LEU A 7 -6.23 14.18 -6.77
N VAL A 8 -6.72 12.95 -6.60
CA VAL A 8 -7.69 12.59 -5.57
C VAL A 8 -6.96 12.25 -4.28
N GLY A 9 -6.83 13.25 -3.41
CA GLY A 9 -6.12 13.17 -2.13
C GLY A 9 -5.12 14.32 -1.94
N THR A 10 -4.95 14.72 -0.69
CA THR A 10 -4.18 15.91 -0.30
C THR A 10 -2.96 15.61 0.58
N SER A 11 -2.88 14.40 1.14
CA SER A 11 -1.91 14.03 2.18
C SER A 11 -0.45 14.10 1.74
N PHE A 12 0.47 13.96 2.69
CA PHE A 12 1.92 13.91 2.41
C PHE A 12 2.30 12.82 1.41
N SER A 13 1.59 11.67 1.43
CA SER A 13 1.83 10.56 0.49
C SER A 13 1.37 10.90 -0.93
N ALA A 14 0.44 11.85 -1.10
CA ALA A 14 0.00 12.33 -2.41
C ALA A 14 0.93 13.40 -3.00
N ALA A 15 1.72 14.10 -2.18
CA ALA A 15 2.56 15.21 -2.65
C ALA A 15 3.57 14.79 -3.74
N PRO A 16 4.25 13.65 -3.64
CA PRO A 16 5.13 13.18 -4.72
C PRO A 16 4.42 12.99 -6.07
N LEU A 17 3.15 12.54 -6.05
CA LEU A 17 2.32 12.37 -7.24
C LEU A 17 1.97 13.73 -7.87
N LEU A 18 1.63 14.73 -7.04
CA LEU A 18 1.40 16.10 -7.50
C LEU A 18 2.60 16.62 -8.29
N PHE A 19 3.81 16.48 -7.75
CA PHE A 19 5.01 16.94 -8.43
C PHE A 19 5.36 16.09 -9.66
N ALA A 20 5.08 14.77 -9.65
CA ALA A 20 5.25 13.91 -10.83
C ALA A 20 4.33 14.33 -11.99
N LEU A 21 3.10 14.76 -11.69
CA LEU A 21 2.16 15.32 -12.67
C LEU A 21 2.61 16.69 -13.18
N ARG A 22 3.07 17.58 -12.30
CA ARG A 22 3.59 18.92 -12.68
C ARG A 22 4.81 18.82 -13.61
N ARG A 23 5.75 17.90 -13.33
CA ARG A 23 6.93 17.66 -14.20
C ARG A 23 6.53 17.22 -15.62
N ARG A 24 5.32 16.66 -15.80
CA ARG A 24 4.75 16.28 -17.10
C ARG A 24 3.96 17.38 -17.78
N GLY A 25 4.02 18.60 -17.26
CA GLY A 25 3.39 19.77 -17.87
C GLY A 25 1.90 19.96 -17.56
N PHE A 26 1.36 19.22 -16.58
CA PHE A 26 -0.02 19.41 -16.12
C PHE A 26 -0.14 20.55 -15.11
N ARG A 27 -1.31 21.20 -15.10
CA ARG A 27 -1.83 21.92 -13.92
C ARG A 27 -2.55 20.91 -13.03
N VAL A 28 -2.30 20.96 -11.74
CA VAL A 28 -2.79 19.94 -10.80
C VAL A 28 -3.78 20.57 -9.84
N ALA A 29 -5.03 20.14 -9.91
CA ALA A 29 -6.01 20.37 -8.85
C ALA A 29 -5.96 19.20 -7.86
N VAL A 30 -6.28 19.46 -6.59
CA VAL A 30 -6.39 18.42 -5.55
C VAL A 30 -7.75 18.46 -4.89
N CYS A 31 -8.25 17.32 -4.41
CA CYS A 31 -9.45 17.27 -3.58
C CYS A 31 -9.24 16.44 -2.32
N GLY A 32 -9.82 16.89 -1.21
CA GLY A 32 -9.72 16.24 0.09
C GLY A 32 -10.33 17.08 1.21
N ALA A 33 -10.75 16.44 2.29
CA ALA A 33 -11.46 17.12 3.39
C ALA A 33 -10.53 17.95 4.30
N GLN A 34 -9.23 17.64 4.33
CA GLN A 34 -8.27 18.28 5.21
C GLN A 34 -7.56 19.43 4.48
N SER A 35 -7.84 20.67 4.87
CA SER A 35 -7.22 21.85 4.25
C SER A 35 -5.78 22.09 4.70
N SER A 36 -5.36 21.50 5.83
CA SER A 36 -4.00 21.57 6.36
C SER A 36 -3.02 20.60 5.69
N ASP A 37 -3.53 19.71 4.83
CA ASP A 37 -2.72 18.70 4.17
C ASP A 37 -1.69 19.31 3.18
N PRO A 38 -0.48 18.75 3.05
CA PRO A 38 0.61 19.37 2.32
C PRO A 38 0.32 19.72 0.85
N CYS A 39 -0.45 18.90 0.12
CA CYS A 39 -0.70 19.16 -1.29
C CYS A 39 -1.49 20.46 -1.52
N VAL A 40 -2.30 20.89 -0.56
CA VAL A 40 -3.14 22.10 -0.67
C VAL A 40 -2.28 23.34 -0.91
N ALA A 41 -1.10 23.41 -0.27
CA ALA A 41 -0.17 24.53 -0.42
C ALA A 41 0.51 24.60 -1.82
N TYR A 42 0.54 23.49 -2.57
CA TYR A 42 1.32 23.39 -3.82
C TYR A 42 0.46 23.19 -5.08
N ALA A 43 -0.82 22.90 -4.92
CA ALA A 43 -1.75 22.66 -6.00
C ALA A 43 -2.15 23.97 -6.72
N ASP A 44 -2.48 23.86 -8.00
CA ASP A 44 -3.03 24.97 -8.79
C ASP A 44 -4.49 25.29 -8.44
N ALA A 45 -5.20 24.34 -7.81
CA ALA A 45 -6.55 24.50 -7.27
C ALA A 45 -6.81 23.45 -6.17
N TYR A 46 -7.66 23.79 -5.20
CA TYR A 46 -8.09 22.90 -4.13
C TYR A 46 -9.62 22.84 -4.05
N HIS A 47 -10.15 21.61 -3.95
CA HIS A 47 -11.57 21.33 -3.76
C HIS A 47 -11.80 20.63 -2.41
N PRO A 48 -12.35 21.33 -1.40
CA PRO A 48 -12.64 20.76 -0.10
C PRO A 48 -13.86 19.84 -0.17
N LEU A 49 -13.64 18.52 -0.20
CA LEU A 49 -14.71 17.51 -0.19
C LEU A 49 -14.21 16.18 0.37
N ASP A 50 -15.15 15.32 0.75
CA ASP A 50 -14.88 13.91 1.02
C ASP A 50 -14.88 13.12 -0.30
N TYR A 51 -13.70 12.73 -0.77
CA TYR A 51 -13.59 11.96 -2.02
C TYR A 51 -14.02 10.51 -1.86
N SER A 52 -14.28 10.02 -0.64
CA SER A 52 -14.83 8.68 -0.43
C SER A 52 -16.31 8.60 -0.83
N ASP A 53 -17.00 9.74 -0.91
CA ASP A 53 -18.26 9.84 -1.63
C ASP A 53 -18.02 9.91 -3.15
N ARG A 54 -18.19 8.77 -3.80
CA ARG A 54 -18.01 8.59 -5.23
C ARG A 54 -18.92 9.48 -6.10
N GLU A 55 -20.13 9.82 -5.63
CA GLU A 55 -21.06 10.67 -6.40
C GLU A 55 -20.63 12.13 -6.31
N THR A 56 -20.22 12.57 -5.12
CA THR A 56 -19.64 13.90 -4.91
C THR A 56 -18.37 14.08 -5.78
N LEU A 57 -17.48 13.08 -5.82
CA LEU A 57 -16.30 13.13 -6.68
C LEU A 57 -16.66 13.15 -8.18
N LEU A 58 -17.61 12.31 -8.62
CA LEU A 58 -18.11 12.31 -10.00
C LEU A 58 -18.64 13.68 -10.41
N HIS A 59 -19.45 14.30 -9.55
CA HIS A 59 -20.02 15.62 -9.80
C HIS A 59 -18.94 16.69 -9.95
N LEU A 60 -17.94 16.70 -9.07
CA LEU A 60 -16.79 17.61 -9.19
C LEU A 60 -16.09 17.46 -10.55
N ILE A 61 -15.77 16.22 -10.94
CA ILE A 61 -15.05 15.92 -12.19
C ILE A 61 -15.86 16.42 -13.39
N GLN A 62 -17.17 16.19 -13.40
CA GLN A 62 -18.08 16.66 -14.45
C GLN A 62 -18.16 18.17 -14.52
N GLN A 63 -18.41 18.84 -13.39
CA GLN A 63 -18.58 20.29 -13.33
C GLN A 63 -17.32 21.05 -13.74
N GLN A 64 -16.15 20.59 -13.29
CA GLN A 64 -14.87 21.23 -13.60
C GLN A 64 -14.30 20.77 -14.96
N GLY A 65 -14.91 19.76 -15.59
CA GLY A 65 -14.48 19.25 -16.89
C GLY A 65 -13.11 18.58 -16.87
N TYR A 66 -12.71 17.94 -15.76
CA TYR A 66 -11.43 17.22 -15.69
C TYR A 66 -11.44 16.00 -16.63
N ARG A 67 -10.44 15.94 -17.52
CA ARG A 67 -10.24 14.81 -18.46
C ARG A 67 -9.23 13.78 -17.96
N TYR A 68 -8.53 14.09 -16.88
CA TYR A 68 -7.54 13.23 -16.26
C TYR A 68 -7.74 13.27 -14.75
N VAL A 69 -7.77 12.08 -14.14
CA VAL A 69 -7.98 11.91 -12.71
C VAL A 69 -6.97 10.89 -12.22
N CYS A 70 -6.11 11.28 -11.29
CA CYS A 70 -5.08 10.41 -10.71
C CYS A 70 -5.44 10.12 -9.24
N PRO A 71 -5.53 8.85 -8.82
CA PRO A 71 -5.81 8.53 -7.42
C PRO A 71 -4.51 8.62 -6.60
N SER A 72 -4.64 9.09 -5.35
CA SER A 72 -3.52 9.06 -4.39
C SER A 72 -3.27 7.65 -3.82
N CYS A 73 -2.40 7.54 -2.81
CA CYS A 73 -2.05 6.29 -2.14
C CYS A 73 -3.14 5.75 -1.19
N ASN A 74 -4.42 6.02 -1.43
CA ASN A 74 -5.54 5.64 -0.59
C ASN A 74 -6.56 4.81 -1.39
N ASP A 75 -7.08 3.73 -0.80
CA ASP A 75 -8.01 2.83 -1.48
C ASP A 75 -9.33 3.50 -1.84
N TYR A 76 -9.89 4.37 -0.98
CA TYR A 76 -11.11 5.13 -1.29
C TYR A 76 -10.89 6.14 -2.42
N ALA A 77 -9.70 6.74 -2.50
CA ALA A 77 -9.37 7.60 -3.63
C ALA A 77 -9.39 6.81 -4.95
N TYR A 78 -8.86 5.59 -4.96
CA TYR A 78 -8.90 4.72 -6.14
C TYR A 78 -10.32 4.24 -6.48
N LEU A 79 -11.07 3.75 -5.49
CA LEU A 79 -12.43 3.25 -5.66
C LEU A 79 -13.36 4.32 -6.25
N SER A 80 -13.37 5.52 -5.68
CA SER A 80 -14.19 6.64 -6.15
C SER A 80 -13.72 7.16 -7.52
N ALA A 81 -12.41 7.23 -7.75
CA ALA A 81 -11.88 7.66 -9.04
C ALA A 81 -12.17 6.65 -10.16
N SER A 82 -12.08 5.35 -9.87
CA SER A 82 -12.47 4.26 -10.81
C SER A 82 -13.95 4.36 -11.17
N TYR A 83 -14.82 4.58 -10.18
CA TYR A 83 -16.24 4.80 -10.41
C TYR A 83 -16.51 5.98 -11.35
N ALA A 84 -15.91 7.14 -11.06
CA ALA A 84 -16.10 8.34 -11.87
C ALA A 84 -15.48 8.18 -13.27
N ALA A 85 -14.29 7.59 -13.36
CA ALA A 85 -13.60 7.32 -14.62
C ALA A 85 -14.44 6.44 -15.54
N HIS A 86 -15.03 5.37 -15.03
CA HIS A 86 -15.88 4.49 -15.81
C HIS A 86 -17.12 5.22 -16.36
N ARG A 87 -17.78 6.06 -15.55
CA ARG A 87 -18.97 6.83 -15.95
C ARG A 87 -18.68 7.91 -16.99
N LEU A 88 -17.44 8.39 -17.05
CA LEU A 88 -17.01 9.50 -17.89
C LEU A 88 -16.09 9.09 -19.05
N GLY A 89 -15.71 7.81 -19.13
CA GLY A 89 -14.76 7.31 -20.13
C GLY A 89 -13.34 7.85 -19.96
N LEU A 90 -12.87 8.01 -18.71
CA LEU A 90 -11.51 8.47 -18.42
C LEU A 90 -10.50 7.31 -18.48
N PRO A 91 -9.24 7.58 -18.87
CA PRO A 91 -8.24 6.53 -19.07
C PRO A 91 -7.64 6.03 -17.75
N GLY A 92 -7.02 4.84 -17.82
CA GLY A 92 -6.13 4.32 -16.77
C GLY A 92 -6.80 3.58 -15.62
N TYR A 93 -8.09 3.24 -15.74
CA TYR A 93 -8.83 2.53 -14.70
C TYR A 93 -9.39 1.21 -15.19
N ASP A 94 -9.48 0.25 -14.26
CA ASP A 94 -10.21 -0.99 -14.46
C ASP A 94 -11.72 -0.74 -14.47
N THR A 95 -12.50 -1.78 -14.78
CA THR A 95 -13.94 -1.71 -14.57
C THR A 95 -14.28 -1.59 -13.07
N PRO A 96 -15.39 -0.95 -12.69
CA PRO A 96 -15.81 -0.89 -11.28
C PRO A 96 -15.96 -2.26 -10.63
N ALA A 97 -16.36 -3.28 -11.40
CA ALA A 97 -16.45 -4.66 -10.94
C ALA A 97 -15.07 -5.25 -10.59
N ALA A 98 -14.08 -5.11 -11.48
CA ALA A 98 -12.72 -5.55 -11.24
C ALA A 98 -12.07 -4.80 -10.06
N THR A 99 -12.24 -3.48 -10.01
CA THR A 99 -11.77 -2.64 -8.90
C THR A 99 -12.38 -3.11 -7.56
N ALA A 100 -13.69 -3.40 -7.52
CA ALA A 100 -14.35 -3.84 -6.30
C ALA A 100 -13.94 -5.26 -5.86
N ILE A 101 -13.51 -6.12 -6.78
CA ILE A 101 -12.94 -7.44 -6.45
C ILE A 101 -11.56 -7.27 -5.81
N ILE A 102 -10.68 -6.47 -6.43
CA ILE A 102 -9.30 -6.31 -5.97
C ILE A 102 -9.23 -5.66 -4.60
N HIS A 103 -9.98 -4.58 -4.38
CA HIS A 103 -9.88 -3.77 -3.17
C HIS A 103 -10.73 -4.28 -1.98
N ASN A 104 -11.39 -5.44 -2.09
CA ASN A 104 -12.14 -6.04 -0.99
C ASN A 104 -11.60 -7.46 -0.73
N LYS A 105 -11.13 -7.72 0.48
CA LYS A 105 -10.44 -8.98 0.82
C LYS A 105 -11.32 -10.21 0.64
N ALA A 106 -12.62 -10.14 0.99
CA ALA A 106 -13.53 -11.27 0.81
C ALA A 106 -13.79 -11.57 -0.68
N ARG A 107 -14.04 -10.53 -1.48
CA ARG A 107 -14.25 -10.67 -2.93
C ARG A 107 -13.00 -11.14 -3.65
N PHE A 108 -11.83 -10.61 -3.29
CA PHE A 108 -10.55 -11.07 -3.80
C PHE A 108 -10.34 -12.55 -3.52
N ARG A 109 -10.62 -13.02 -2.29
CA ARG A 109 -10.49 -14.44 -1.92
C ARG A 109 -11.44 -15.34 -2.70
N ALA A 110 -12.70 -14.94 -2.84
CA ALA A 110 -13.69 -15.69 -3.62
C ALA A 110 -13.27 -15.79 -5.11
N HIS A 111 -12.79 -14.69 -5.69
CA HIS A 111 -12.28 -14.67 -7.06
C HIS A 111 -11.00 -15.51 -7.22
N ALA A 112 -10.09 -15.42 -6.25
CA ALA A 112 -8.88 -16.22 -6.20
C ALA A 112 -9.19 -17.73 -6.16
N GLU A 113 -10.15 -18.17 -5.32
CA GLU A 113 -10.60 -19.57 -5.30
C GLU A 113 -11.22 -19.98 -6.65
N ALA A 114 -12.05 -19.13 -7.24
CA ALA A 114 -12.73 -19.41 -8.51
C ALA A 114 -11.78 -19.61 -9.70
N ILE A 115 -10.67 -18.87 -9.76
CA ILE A 115 -9.68 -18.97 -10.85
C ILE A 115 -8.46 -19.83 -10.48
N GLY A 116 -8.46 -20.44 -9.29
CA GLY A 116 -7.36 -21.28 -8.81
C GLY A 116 -6.05 -20.51 -8.55
N LEU A 117 -6.13 -19.29 -8.03
CA LEU A 117 -4.94 -18.58 -7.53
C LEU A 117 -4.41 -19.23 -6.26
N SER A 118 -3.10 -19.14 -6.08
CA SER A 118 -2.47 -19.44 -4.79
C SER A 118 -2.79 -18.33 -3.78
N SER A 119 -3.88 -18.49 -3.04
CA SER A 119 -4.33 -17.58 -1.97
C SER A 119 -4.80 -18.39 -0.75
N PRO A 120 -4.78 -17.85 0.48
CA PRO A 120 -5.34 -18.55 1.64
C PRO A 120 -6.80 -18.94 1.40
N ARG A 121 -7.20 -20.14 1.84
CA ARG A 121 -8.63 -20.52 1.84
C ARG A 121 -9.35 -19.60 2.82
N ALA A 122 -10.46 -18.99 2.38
CA ALA A 122 -11.19 -18.04 3.20
C ALA A 122 -12.70 -18.21 3.07
N ARG A 123 -13.44 -17.84 4.10
CA ARG A 123 -14.90 -17.86 4.15
C ARG A 123 -15.43 -16.56 4.75
N ALA A 124 -16.62 -16.19 4.34
CA ALA A 124 -17.33 -15.06 4.94
C ALA A 124 -17.64 -15.37 6.41
N ALA A 125 -17.58 -14.35 7.26
CA ALA A 125 -17.79 -14.48 8.69
C ALA A 125 -19.21 -14.93 9.09
N ASP A 126 -20.19 -14.70 8.23
CA ASP A 126 -21.60 -15.02 8.43
C ASP A 126 -21.97 -16.46 8.06
N ASP A 127 -21.00 -17.27 7.62
CA ASP A 127 -21.16 -18.72 7.40
C ASP A 127 -20.28 -19.56 8.36
N PRO A 128 -20.73 -19.78 9.61
CA PRO A 128 -19.99 -20.57 10.60
C PRO A 128 -19.75 -22.02 10.15
N ALA A 129 -20.63 -22.59 9.32
CA ALA A 129 -20.49 -23.97 8.85
C ALA A 129 -19.32 -24.08 7.87
N ALA A 130 -19.19 -23.12 6.95
CA ALA A 130 -18.05 -23.06 6.04
C ALA A 130 -16.76 -22.69 6.77
N VAL A 131 -16.78 -21.79 7.76
CA VAL A 131 -15.59 -21.45 8.57
C VAL A 131 -15.02 -22.68 9.28
N ARG A 132 -15.86 -23.61 9.75
CA ARG A 132 -15.40 -24.87 10.37
C ARG A 132 -14.68 -25.82 9.40
N GLN A 133 -14.72 -25.57 8.09
CA GLN A 133 -13.97 -26.34 7.09
C GLN A 133 -12.55 -25.79 6.85
N LEU A 134 -12.21 -24.66 7.46
CA LEU A 134 -10.87 -24.08 7.45
C LEU A 134 -10.01 -24.71 8.54
N ARG A 135 -8.72 -24.84 8.27
CA ARG A 135 -7.73 -25.39 9.22
C ARG A 135 -7.20 -24.29 10.14
N LEU A 136 -7.16 -24.58 11.44
CA LEU A 136 -6.51 -23.73 12.44
C LEU A 136 -4.97 -23.77 12.28
N PRO A 137 -4.26 -22.69 12.66
CA PRO A 137 -4.81 -21.41 13.11
C PRO A 137 -5.52 -20.64 11.99
N LEU A 138 -6.49 -19.81 12.36
CA LEU A 138 -7.22 -18.93 11.46
C LEU A 138 -6.72 -17.49 11.62
N LEU A 139 -7.02 -16.66 10.63
CA LEU A 139 -6.79 -15.22 10.66
C LEU A 139 -8.11 -14.52 10.32
N VAL A 140 -8.61 -13.73 11.27
CA VAL A 140 -9.81 -12.91 11.11
C VAL A 140 -9.39 -11.50 10.73
N LYS A 141 -10.05 -10.89 9.73
CA LYS A 141 -9.71 -9.55 9.22
C LYS A 141 -10.97 -8.78 8.80
N PRO A 142 -10.99 -7.44 8.93
CA PRO A 142 -11.95 -6.60 8.23
C PRO A 142 -11.80 -6.75 6.70
N THR A 143 -12.87 -6.62 5.93
CA THR A 143 -12.80 -6.79 4.46
C THR A 143 -12.19 -5.59 3.72
N ASP A 144 -12.28 -4.40 4.31
CA ASP A 144 -12.03 -3.08 3.72
C ASP A 144 -11.00 -2.22 4.50
N SER A 145 -10.41 -2.78 5.56
CA SER A 145 -9.41 -2.09 6.39
C SER A 145 -7.97 -2.47 6.01
N PHE A 146 -7.01 -1.68 6.49
CA PHE A 146 -5.58 -1.78 6.20
C PHE A 146 -4.72 -1.56 7.46
N SER A 147 -3.41 -1.75 7.33
CA SER A 147 -2.40 -1.57 8.40
C SER A 147 -2.61 -2.49 9.62
N GLY A 148 -3.07 -3.72 9.40
CA GLY A 148 -3.25 -4.72 10.47
C GLY A 148 -4.44 -4.46 11.41
N ARG A 149 -5.21 -3.40 11.20
CA ARG A 149 -6.35 -3.05 12.06
C ARG A 149 -7.40 -4.15 12.08
N GLY A 150 -7.88 -4.49 13.27
CA GLY A 150 -8.90 -5.52 13.48
C GLY A 150 -8.45 -6.93 13.11
N MET A 151 -7.15 -7.16 12.83
CA MET A 151 -6.65 -8.48 12.46
C MET A 151 -6.30 -9.31 13.70
N GLN A 152 -6.83 -10.52 13.78
CA GLN A 152 -6.57 -11.42 14.91
C GLN A 152 -6.32 -12.85 14.45
N ARG A 153 -5.23 -13.44 14.95
CA ARG A 153 -4.96 -14.88 14.81
C ARG A 153 -5.75 -15.65 15.86
N VAL A 154 -6.43 -16.69 15.40
CA VAL A 154 -7.33 -17.53 16.19
C VAL A 154 -6.75 -18.94 16.23
N GLU A 155 -6.37 -19.40 17.42
CA GLU A 155 -5.79 -20.74 17.65
C GLU A 155 -6.86 -21.79 17.90
N GLN A 156 -8.02 -21.37 18.37
CA GLN A 156 -9.16 -22.25 18.68
C GLN A 156 -10.48 -21.55 18.36
N TYR A 157 -11.49 -22.33 17.94
CA TYR A 157 -12.80 -21.79 17.55
C TYR A 157 -13.52 -20.98 18.66
N ALA A 158 -13.17 -21.17 19.93
CA ALA A 158 -13.72 -20.40 21.04
C ALA A 158 -13.36 -18.90 20.97
N GLU A 159 -12.23 -18.55 20.34
CA GLU A 159 -11.76 -17.17 20.19
C GLU A 159 -12.42 -16.45 19.00
N LEU A 160 -13.06 -17.20 18.09
CA LEU A 160 -13.54 -16.70 16.81
C LEU A 160 -14.57 -15.57 16.96
N ALA A 161 -15.51 -15.71 17.92
CA ALA A 161 -16.56 -14.71 18.11
C ALA A 161 -15.98 -13.33 18.49
N ALA A 162 -15.07 -13.31 19.48
CA ALA A 162 -14.41 -12.08 19.90
C ALA A 162 -13.56 -11.47 18.78
N ALA A 163 -12.87 -12.30 18.00
CA ALA A 163 -12.09 -11.84 16.85
C ALA A 163 -12.95 -11.23 15.74
N LEU A 164 -14.12 -11.81 15.49
CA LEU A 164 -15.08 -11.27 14.52
C LEU A 164 -15.65 -9.92 14.96
N ASP A 165 -16.01 -9.77 16.23
CA ASP A 165 -16.53 -8.50 16.75
C ASP A 165 -15.48 -7.38 16.60
N GLN A 166 -14.21 -7.66 16.93
CA GLN A 166 -13.12 -6.71 16.75
C GLN A 166 -12.86 -6.35 15.28
N ALA A 167 -12.91 -7.32 14.37
CA ALA A 167 -12.76 -7.05 12.94
C ALA A 167 -13.90 -6.19 12.39
N LYS A 168 -15.15 -6.43 12.81
CA LYS A 168 -16.32 -5.66 12.36
C LYS A 168 -16.30 -4.22 12.86
N LEU A 169 -15.77 -3.96 14.06
CA LEU A 169 -15.61 -2.61 14.60
C LEU A 169 -14.63 -1.75 13.76
N GLU A 170 -13.66 -2.40 13.11
CA GLU A 170 -12.63 -1.74 12.28
C GLU A 170 -12.98 -1.72 10.77
N SER A 171 -14.14 -2.26 10.39
CA SER A 171 -14.67 -2.25 9.02
C SER A 171 -15.71 -1.15 8.87
N ARG A 172 -15.68 -0.38 7.77
CA ARG A 172 -16.73 0.61 7.50
C ARG A 172 -18.04 -0.04 7.10
N ASP A 173 -17.94 -1.17 6.39
CA ASP A 173 -19.09 -1.95 5.92
C ASP A 173 -19.56 -2.97 6.98
N GLY A 174 -18.86 -3.09 8.11
CA GLY A 174 -19.19 -4.05 9.18
C GLY A 174 -18.95 -5.51 8.78
N GLU A 175 -18.11 -5.75 7.78
CA GLU A 175 -17.84 -7.08 7.23
C GLU A 175 -16.46 -7.60 7.65
N ALA A 176 -16.37 -8.93 7.80
CA ALA A 176 -15.13 -9.61 8.12
C ALA A 176 -14.96 -10.88 7.28
N VAL A 177 -13.71 -11.25 7.05
CA VAL A 177 -13.29 -12.49 6.39
C VAL A 177 -12.46 -13.33 7.35
N VAL A 178 -12.69 -14.65 7.32
CA VAL A 178 -11.93 -15.64 8.09
C VAL A 178 -11.13 -16.49 7.11
N GLU A 179 -9.81 -16.58 7.29
CA GLU A 179 -8.94 -17.36 6.40
C GLU A 179 -7.98 -18.28 7.15
N GLU A 180 -7.48 -19.32 6.47
CA GLU A 180 -6.39 -20.15 6.99
C GLU A 180 -5.14 -19.28 7.21
N PHE A 181 -4.54 -19.35 8.39
CA PHE A 181 -3.30 -18.63 8.68
C PHE A 181 -2.13 -19.30 7.96
N ILE A 182 -1.45 -18.54 7.10
CA ILE A 182 -0.27 -19.02 6.38
C ILE A 182 0.98 -18.59 7.14
N ASN A 183 1.77 -19.57 7.59
CA ASN A 183 3.11 -19.33 8.12
C ASN A 183 4.08 -19.07 6.96
N GLY A 184 4.93 -18.05 7.07
CA GLY A 184 5.92 -17.73 6.07
C GLY A 184 6.50 -16.32 6.24
N SER A 185 7.28 -15.89 5.25
CA SER A 185 7.81 -14.53 5.19
C SER A 185 6.88 -13.62 4.38
N LEU A 186 6.69 -12.38 4.82
CA LEU A 186 5.84 -11.39 4.16
C LEU A 186 6.63 -10.62 3.10
N HIS A 187 6.00 -10.42 1.94
CA HIS A 187 6.61 -9.77 0.79
C HIS A 187 5.58 -8.92 0.06
N SER A 188 6.08 -7.94 -0.69
CA SER A 188 5.30 -7.15 -1.62
C SER A 188 5.88 -7.25 -3.02
N HIS A 189 5.00 -7.22 -4.02
CA HIS A 189 5.33 -7.19 -5.44
C HIS A 189 4.60 -6.01 -6.09
N SER A 190 5.33 -5.09 -6.72
CA SER A 190 4.73 -4.07 -7.58
C SER A 190 5.03 -4.40 -9.03
N ALA A 191 4.02 -4.71 -9.82
CA ALA A 191 4.14 -4.91 -11.26
C ALA A 191 3.41 -3.80 -12.02
N PHE A 192 4.06 -3.27 -13.05
CA PHE A 192 3.43 -2.35 -13.98
C PHE A 192 3.03 -3.13 -15.24
N LEU A 193 1.73 -3.19 -15.49
CA LEU A 193 1.15 -3.90 -16.63
C LEU A 193 1.14 -3.00 -17.87
N ALA A 194 1.49 -3.57 -19.02
CA ALA A 194 1.33 -2.95 -20.34
C ALA A 194 0.91 -4.01 -21.36
N GLY A 195 -0.24 -3.83 -21.99
CA GLY A 195 -0.74 -4.75 -23.02
C GLY A 195 -0.99 -6.17 -22.49
N GLY A 196 -1.37 -6.30 -21.22
CA GLY A 196 -1.61 -7.60 -20.57
C GLY A 196 -0.36 -8.30 -20.04
N GLU A 197 0.84 -7.72 -20.22
CA GLU A 197 2.11 -8.28 -19.75
C GLU A 197 2.75 -7.41 -18.65
N ILE A 198 3.69 -7.96 -17.89
CA ILE A 198 4.49 -7.19 -16.92
C ILE A 198 5.61 -6.46 -17.66
N ALA A 199 5.53 -5.13 -17.75
CA ALA A 199 6.55 -4.30 -18.37
C ALA A 199 7.80 -4.16 -17.49
N HIS A 200 7.59 -4.00 -16.18
CA HIS A 200 8.64 -4.01 -15.16
C HIS A 200 8.01 -4.25 -13.79
N ASP A 201 8.80 -4.81 -12.87
CA ASP A 201 8.36 -5.08 -11.52
C ASP A 201 9.46 -4.95 -10.47
N ALA A 202 9.03 -4.91 -9.20
CA ALA A 202 9.91 -4.90 -8.04
C ALA A 202 9.34 -5.78 -6.93
N PHE A 203 10.24 -6.51 -6.27
CA PHE A 203 9.95 -7.32 -5.09
C PHE A 203 10.59 -6.69 -3.86
N VAL A 204 9.85 -6.68 -2.76
CA VAL A 204 10.24 -6.08 -1.48
C VAL A 204 9.99 -7.10 -0.38
N ASP A 205 10.98 -7.30 0.49
CA ASP A 205 10.79 -8.06 1.72
C ASP A 205 10.15 -7.14 2.76
N GLU A 206 9.15 -7.61 3.49
CA GLU A 206 8.37 -6.81 4.44
C GLU A 206 8.40 -7.41 5.84
N PHE A 207 8.36 -6.55 6.84
CA PHE A 207 8.38 -6.91 8.25
C PHE A 207 7.36 -6.08 9.03
N CYS A 208 6.84 -6.69 10.08
CA CYS A 208 5.94 -6.06 11.05
C CYS A 208 6.64 -6.07 12.41
N GLN A 209 7.34 -4.99 12.78
CA GLN A 209 8.18 -4.92 13.97
C GLN A 209 7.51 -4.18 15.13
N THR A 210 6.70 -3.16 14.85
CA THR A 210 6.07 -2.31 15.87
C THR A 210 4.67 -2.77 16.24
N TYR A 211 3.87 -3.19 15.26
CA TYR A 211 2.47 -3.60 15.45
C TYR A 211 2.14 -4.85 14.61
N PRO A 212 1.39 -5.83 15.15
CA PRO A 212 1.06 -7.05 14.42
C PRO A 212 0.39 -6.78 13.06
N TYR A 213 0.89 -7.42 12.01
CA TYR A 213 0.36 -7.32 10.65
C TYR A 213 0.42 -5.92 10.02
N GLN A 214 1.04 -4.95 10.68
CA GLN A 214 1.35 -3.66 10.09
C GLN A 214 2.76 -3.69 9.52
N VAL A 215 2.87 -3.60 8.20
CA VAL A 215 4.16 -3.39 7.54
C VAL A 215 4.70 -2.02 7.94
N ASP A 216 5.80 -2.03 8.68
CA ASP A 216 6.52 -0.84 9.12
C ASP A 216 8.00 -0.88 8.76
N CYS A 217 8.52 -2.04 8.36
CA CYS A 217 9.88 -2.23 7.88
C CYS A 217 9.88 -2.97 6.55
N SER A 218 10.78 -2.58 5.65
CA SER A 218 10.86 -3.14 4.31
C SER A 218 12.31 -3.11 3.79
N ASN A 219 12.69 -4.02 2.89
CA ASN A 219 13.94 -3.90 2.13
C ASN A 219 13.81 -4.24 0.64
N SER A 220 14.67 -3.61 -0.15
CA SER A 220 14.85 -3.88 -1.57
C SER A 220 16.33 -3.78 -1.92
N PRO A 221 16.90 -4.73 -2.67
CA PRO A 221 16.25 -5.88 -3.32
C PRO A 221 15.73 -6.94 -2.33
N SER A 222 14.77 -7.75 -2.78
CA SER A 222 14.23 -8.88 -2.03
C SER A 222 15.16 -10.10 -2.07
N ARG A 223 15.18 -10.87 -0.96
CA ARG A 223 15.93 -12.13 -0.83
C ARG A 223 15.26 -13.34 -1.48
N LEU A 224 14.09 -13.17 -2.10
CA LEU A 224 13.37 -14.23 -2.77
C LEU A 224 14.16 -14.83 -3.93
N SER A 225 14.04 -16.14 -4.11
CA SER A 225 14.59 -16.82 -5.27
C SER A 225 13.81 -16.46 -6.55
N GLU A 226 14.47 -16.53 -7.71
CA GLU A 226 13.80 -16.28 -9.00
C GLU A 226 12.66 -17.26 -9.27
N THR A 227 12.72 -18.48 -8.73
CA THR A 227 11.60 -19.44 -8.80
C THR A 227 10.36 -18.91 -8.10
N VAL A 228 10.49 -18.31 -6.91
CA VAL A 228 9.35 -17.71 -6.20
C VAL A 228 8.86 -16.47 -6.93
N LYS A 229 9.76 -15.59 -7.37
CA LYS A 229 9.40 -14.38 -8.14
C LYS A 229 8.64 -14.72 -9.42
N THR A 230 9.07 -15.74 -10.15
CA THR A 230 8.40 -16.22 -11.36
C THR A 230 6.99 -16.72 -11.05
N ARG A 231 6.81 -17.53 -10.00
CA ARG A 231 5.47 -17.97 -9.58
C ARG A 231 4.56 -16.81 -9.21
N VAL A 232 5.07 -15.79 -8.52
CA VAL A 232 4.27 -14.61 -8.18
C VAL A 232 3.87 -13.83 -9.43
N ARG A 233 4.79 -13.65 -10.39
CA ARG A 233 4.50 -13.02 -11.69
C ARG A 233 3.39 -13.76 -12.43
N ASP A 234 3.45 -15.10 -12.48
CA ASP A 234 2.44 -15.93 -13.15
C ASP A 234 1.06 -15.79 -12.51
N GLU A 235 0.99 -15.78 -11.17
CA GLU A 235 -0.26 -15.61 -10.43
C GLU A 235 -0.84 -14.19 -10.61
N VAL A 236 0.02 -13.16 -10.64
CA VAL A 236 -0.39 -11.78 -10.92
C VAL A 236 -0.90 -11.61 -12.35
N LEU A 237 -0.25 -12.23 -13.34
CA LEU A 237 -0.71 -12.23 -14.74
C LEU A 237 -2.04 -12.98 -14.89
N ARG A 238 -2.22 -14.12 -14.20
CA ARG A 238 -3.50 -14.84 -14.18
C ARG A 238 -4.62 -13.99 -13.60
N LEU A 239 -4.37 -13.32 -12.47
CA LEU A 239 -5.31 -12.38 -11.88
C LEU A 239 -5.64 -11.24 -12.86
N ALA A 240 -4.62 -10.63 -13.46
CA ALA A 240 -4.76 -9.52 -14.38
C ALA A 240 -5.60 -9.89 -15.62
N ALA A 241 -5.33 -11.05 -16.22
CA ALA A 241 -6.08 -11.56 -17.35
C ALA A 241 -7.54 -11.86 -16.98
N SER A 242 -7.79 -12.51 -15.82
CA SER A 242 -9.14 -12.89 -15.38
C SER A 242 -10.06 -11.70 -15.13
N LEU A 243 -9.51 -10.55 -14.77
CA LEU A 243 -10.24 -9.32 -14.47
C LEU A 243 -10.16 -8.29 -15.60
N CYS A 244 -9.49 -8.63 -16.71
CA CYS A 244 -9.19 -7.72 -17.82
C CYS A 244 -8.63 -6.38 -17.33
N LEU A 245 -7.60 -6.42 -16.48
CA LEU A 245 -7.03 -5.23 -15.88
C LEU A 245 -6.43 -4.30 -16.93
N ALA A 246 -6.61 -3.00 -16.71
CA ALA A 246 -6.00 -1.96 -17.53
C ALA A 246 -4.48 -1.89 -17.31
N ASP A 247 -3.80 -1.21 -18.22
CA ASP A 247 -2.39 -0.86 -18.07
C ASP A 247 -2.17 -0.01 -16.81
N GLY A 248 -1.09 -0.27 -16.09
CA GLY A 248 -0.76 0.41 -14.84
C GLY A 248 -0.35 -0.52 -13.71
N LEU A 249 -0.28 0.04 -12.50
CA LEU A 249 0.22 -0.66 -11.33
C LEU A 249 -0.77 -1.72 -10.83
N ILE A 250 -0.26 -2.91 -10.56
CA ILE A 250 -0.81 -3.83 -9.56
C ILE A 250 0.25 -4.04 -8.48
N HIS A 251 -0.12 -3.70 -7.25
CA HIS A 251 0.69 -3.99 -6.07
C HIS A 251 0.04 -5.14 -5.32
N THR A 252 0.82 -6.17 -5.00
CA THR A 252 0.34 -7.41 -4.39
C THR A 252 1.21 -7.75 -3.20
N GLN A 253 0.58 -7.93 -2.04
CA GLN A 253 1.23 -8.52 -0.86
C GLN A 253 1.02 -10.03 -0.89
N PHE A 254 2.04 -10.78 -0.48
CA PHE A 254 1.99 -12.24 -0.42
C PHE A 254 2.85 -12.79 0.71
N ILE A 255 2.49 -13.98 1.18
CA ILE A 255 3.30 -14.77 2.12
C ILE A 255 4.04 -15.83 1.31
N ASN A 256 5.37 -15.83 1.36
CA ASN A 256 6.16 -16.97 0.90
C ASN A 256 6.10 -18.07 1.95
N GLY A 257 5.17 -19.01 1.74
CA GLY A 257 4.89 -20.13 2.65
C GLY A 257 5.86 -21.30 2.48
N PRO A 258 5.64 -22.41 3.21
CA PRO A 258 6.53 -23.57 3.20
C PRO A 258 6.59 -24.29 1.84
N ASP A 259 5.52 -24.21 1.05
CA ASP A 259 5.37 -24.94 -0.21
C ASP A 259 5.27 -24.02 -1.44
N ARG A 260 4.68 -22.83 -1.30
CA ARG A 260 4.48 -21.86 -2.38
C ARG A 260 4.20 -20.45 -1.86
N PRO A 261 4.28 -19.41 -2.71
CA PRO A 261 3.76 -18.09 -2.37
C PRO A 261 2.22 -18.08 -2.34
N TYR A 262 1.64 -17.34 -1.39
CA TYR A 262 0.20 -17.14 -1.23
C TYR A 262 -0.12 -15.66 -1.30
N LEU A 263 -0.85 -15.23 -2.34
CA LEU A 263 -1.30 -13.86 -2.52
C LEU A 263 -2.33 -13.52 -1.44
N ILE A 264 -2.06 -12.50 -0.64
CA ILE A 264 -2.90 -12.10 0.49
C ILE A 264 -3.72 -10.84 0.20
N GLU A 265 -3.21 -9.92 -0.60
CA GLU A 265 -3.91 -8.67 -0.90
C GLU A 265 -3.36 -8.09 -2.20
N SER A 266 -4.21 -7.48 -3.00
CA SER A 266 -3.82 -6.75 -4.20
C SER A 266 -4.49 -5.39 -4.23
N MET A 267 -3.84 -4.43 -4.87
CA MET A 267 -4.30 -3.04 -4.94
C MET A 267 -3.78 -2.35 -6.20
N ARG A 268 -4.56 -1.42 -6.73
CA ARG A 268 -4.25 -0.70 -7.97
C ARG A 268 -3.73 0.72 -7.74
N ARG A 269 -3.70 1.17 -6.49
CA ARG A 269 -3.12 2.45 -6.06
C ARG A 269 -1.66 2.31 -5.65
N CYS A 270 -0.92 3.41 -5.76
CA CYS A 270 0.44 3.49 -5.24
C CYS A 270 0.45 3.16 -3.74
N PRO A 271 1.36 2.32 -3.23
CA PRO A 271 1.45 2.09 -1.80
C PRO A 271 1.81 3.37 -1.04
N GLY A 272 1.32 3.46 0.19
CA GLY A 272 1.59 4.58 1.09
C GLY A 272 3.02 4.56 1.65
N ASP A 273 3.25 5.41 2.64
CA ASP A 273 4.52 5.49 3.40
C ASP A 273 5.77 5.57 2.53
N LEU A 274 5.65 6.31 1.44
CA LEU A 274 6.72 6.57 0.48
C LEU A 274 7.36 5.29 -0.06
N PHE A 275 6.60 4.18 -0.18
CA PHE A 275 7.09 2.90 -0.70
C PHE A 275 7.82 3.04 -2.04
N TYR A 276 7.35 3.94 -2.92
CA TYR A 276 7.99 4.21 -4.20
C TYR A 276 9.47 4.60 -4.04
N HIS A 277 9.83 5.34 -2.98
CA HIS A 277 11.22 5.74 -2.75
C HIS A 277 12.11 4.54 -2.51
N LEU A 278 11.64 3.53 -1.79
CA LEU A 278 12.40 2.29 -1.58
C LEU A 278 12.70 1.64 -2.93
N VAL A 279 11.70 1.52 -3.80
CA VAL A 279 11.87 0.90 -5.11
C VAL A 279 12.80 1.74 -6.00
N GLU A 280 12.57 3.05 -6.11
CA GLU A 280 13.38 3.93 -6.95
C GLU A 280 14.83 4.04 -6.45
N PHE A 281 15.06 4.12 -5.14
CA PHE A 281 16.40 4.13 -4.57
C PHE A 281 17.15 2.83 -4.84
N SER A 282 16.47 1.68 -4.77
CA SER A 282 17.11 0.38 -4.99
C SER A 282 17.35 0.03 -6.45
N THR A 283 16.49 0.52 -7.36
CA THR A 283 16.49 0.07 -8.76
C THR A 283 16.89 1.15 -9.77
N GLY A 284 16.93 2.42 -9.35
CA GLY A 284 17.02 3.57 -10.26
C GLY A 284 15.78 3.75 -11.14
N GLY A 285 14.71 3.00 -10.86
CA GLY A 285 13.48 3.02 -11.62
C GLY A 285 12.69 4.32 -11.53
N ARG A 286 11.63 4.39 -12.33
CA ARG A 286 10.73 5.53 -12.47
C ARG A 286 9.33 5.17 -11.95
N TYR A 287 9.23 4.72 -10.71
CA TYR A 287 8.02 4.14 -10.12
C TYR A 287 6.83 5.09 -10.17
N LEU A 288 6.97 6.32 -9.64
CA LEU A 288 5.86 7.29 -9.65
C LEU A 288 5.47 7.69 -11.06
N ASP A 289 6.48 7.76 -11.91
CA ASP A 289 6.36 8.14 -13.30
C ASP A 289 5.59 7.09 -14.11
N SER A 290 5.82 5.80 -13.84
CA SER A 290 5.03 4.67 -14.35
C SER A 290 3.63 4.64 -13.74
N TYR A 291 3.48 4.98 -12.47
CA TYR A 291 2.18 4.99 -11.80
C TYR A 291 1.24 6.06 -12.36
N VAL A 292 1.73 7.29 -12.58
CA VAL A 292 0.84 8.38 -13.06
C VAL A 292 0.49 8.27 -14.54
N ALA A 293 1.32 7.61 -15.37
CA ALA A 293 1.21 7.63 -16.82
C ALA A 293 -0.15 7.16 -17.37
N PRO A 294 -0.73 6.02 -16.93
CA PRO A 294 -2.03 5.56 -17.43
C PRO A 294 -3.17 6.55 -17.19
N PHE A 295 -3.18 7.20 -16.01
CA PHE A 295 -4.23 8.14 -15.60
C PHE A 295 -4.24 9.46 -16.39
N ILE A 296 -3.14 9.74 -17.10
CA ILE A 296 -2.98 10.92 -17.95
C ILE A 296 -2.90 10.55 -19.45
N GLY A 297 -3.28 9.32 -19.80
CA GLY A 297 -3.30 8.83 -21.19
C GLY A 297 -1.91 8.68 -21.82
N GLN A 298 -0.87 8.48 -21.02
CA GLN A 298 0.49 8.25 -21.48
C GLN A 298 0.85 6.76 -21.36
N ALA A 299 1.67 6.27 -22.29
CA ALA A 299 2.29 4.95 -22.16
C ALA A 299 3.27 4.93 -20.97
N LEU A 300 3.50 3.73 -20.42
CA LEU A 300 4.52 3.56 -19.40
C LEU A 300 5.90 4.01 -19.94
N PRO A 301 6.71 4.70 -19.12
CA PRO A 301 8.06 5.05 -19.51
C PRO A 301 8.89 3.79 -19.74
N SER A 302 9.87 3.87 -20.66
CA SER A 302 10.85 2.81 -20.78
C SER A 302 11.61 2.64 -19.46
N TYR A 303 11.84 1.39 -19.10
CA TYR A 303 12.57 1.00 -17.91
C TYR A 303 13.91 0.41 -18.30
N THR A 304 14.99 1.01 -17.80
CA THR A 304 16.34 0.47 -17.90
C THR A 304 16.80 0.18 -16.48
N PRO A 305 17.06 -1.09 -16.11
CA PRO A 305 17.55 -1.41 -14.78
C PRO A 305 18.87 -0.70 -14.50
N ALA A 306 18.95 0.05 -13.40
CA ALA A 306 20.24 0.50 -12.88
C ALA A 306 20.89 -0.61 -12.05
N PRO A 307 22.22 -0.53 -11.76
CA PRO A 307 22.83 -1.39 -10.75
C PRO A 307 22.07 -1.31 -9.43
N LEU A 308 21.80 -2.47 -8.84
CA LEU A 308 21.01 -2.55 -7.61
C LEU A 308 21.71 -1.82 -6.47
N SER A 309 20.91 -1.13 -5.66
CA SER A 309 21.33 -0.51 -4.42
C SER A 309 20.53 -1.10 -3.25
N TYR A 310 21.20 -1.35 -2.14
CA TYR A 310 20.64 -2.05 -0.99
C TYR A 310 20.01 -1.06 -0.03
N TRP A 311 18.69 -0.91 -0.08
CA TRP A 311 17.96 0.03 0.76
C TRP A 311 16.97 -0.69 1.66
N ALA A 312 16.86 -0.18 2.87
CA ALA A 312 15.82 -0.55 3.82
C ALA A 312 15.01 0.69 4.21
N ARG A 313 13.74 0.46 4.55
CA ARG A 313 12.77 1.49 4.93
C ARG A 313 12.18 1.14 6.29
N HIS A 314 12.05 2.12 7.17
CA HIS A 314 11.34 2.00 8.45
C HIS A 314 10.34 3.14 8.63
N THR A 315 9.13 2.81 9.10
CA THR A 315 8.13 3.78 9.55
C THR A 315 8.22 3.87 11.07
N VAL A 316 8.70 5.00 11.57
CA VAL A 316 8.82 5.25 13.01
C VAL A 316 7.42 5.50 13.57
N SER A 317 6.97 4.60 14.44
CA SER A 317 5.70 4.67 15.15
C SER A 317 5.85 4.10 16.56
N PHE A 318 4.84 4.28 17.41
CA PHE A 318 4.91 3.94 18.83
C PHE A 318 3.71 3.08 19.23
N ALA A 319 3.90 2.12 20.13
CA ALA A 319 2.79 1.24 20.59
C ALA A 319 1.75 1.97 21.45
N THR A 320 2.13 3.10 22.05
CA THR A 320 1.26 3.97 22.86
C THR A 320 1.29 5.39 22.33
N GLU A 321 0.39 6.24 22.83
CA GLU A 321 0.48 7.68 22.56
C GLU A 321 1.82 8.21 23.09
N THR A 322 2.46 9.09 22.32
CA THR A 322 3.83 9.53 22.59
C THR A 322 4.05 10.95 22.08
N VAL A 323 4.68 11.81 22.90
CA VAL A 323 5.12 13.15 22.52
C VAL A 323 6.52 13.05 21.91
N PHE A 324 6.54 13.03 20.57
CA PHE A 324 7.76 12.90 19.78
C PHE A 324 8.63 14.15 19.88
N PHE A 325 9.92 14.02 20.15
CA PHE A 325 10.85 15.16 20.17
C PHE A 325 11.86 15.11 19.03
N SER A 326 12.64 14.04 18.91
CA SER A 326 13.66 13.89 17.88
C SER A 326 13.98 12.43 17.56
N LEU A 327 14.67 12.20 16.44
CA LEU A 327 15.23 10.91 16.06
C LEU A 327 16.75 10.94 16.16
N SER A 328 17.32 9.86 16.70
CA SER A 328 18.77 9.68 16.81
C SER A 328 19.19 8.40 16.09
N PRO A 329 19.34 8.41 14.76
CA PRO A 329 19.77 7.24 14.00
C PRO A 329 21.10 6.67 14.51
N LYS A 330 21.11 5.37 14.83
CA LYS A 330 22.29 4.63 15.30
C LYS A 330 22.47 3.37 14.47
N LEU A 331 22.63 3.53 13.16
CA LEU A 331 22.75 2.39 12.24
C LEU A 331 24.22 2.22 11.80
N PRO A 332 24.95 1.23 12.34
CA PRO A 332 26.31 0.94 11.86
C PRO A 332 26.26 0.49 10.39
N GLN A 333 27.30 0.79 9.62
CA GLN A 333 27.44 0.38 8.20
C GLN A 333 26.46 1.05 7.21
N ALA A 334 25.66 2.02 7.66
CA ALA A 334 24.86 2.83 6.75
C ALA A 334 25.73 3.74 5.88
N LEU A 335 25.57 3.63 4.56
CA LEU A 335 26.19 4.49 3.57
C LEU A 335 25.42 5.79 3.32
N ASP A 336 24.12 5.81 3.63
CA ASP A 336 23.23 6.97 3.54
C ASP A 336 22.04 6.73 4.48
N ILE A 337 21.56 7.79 5.14
CA ILE A 337 20.33 7.76 5.96
C ILE A 337 19.50 8.99 5.59
N ARG A 338 18.26 8.77 5.19
CA ARG A 338 17.30 9.81 4.84
C ARG A 338 16.10 9.73 5.76
N VAL A 339 15.85 10.81 6.49
CA VAL A 339 14.71 10.92 7.41
C VAL A 339 13.68 11.85 6.80
N PHE A 340 12.45 11.36 6.69
CA PHE A 340 11.27 12.10 6.24
C PHE A 340 10.37 12.34 7.45
N PRO A 341 10.51 13.50 8.12
CA PRO A 341 9.70 13.80 9.30
C PRO A 341 8.22 13.94 8.91
N LEU A 342 7.34 13.36 9.72
CA LEU A 342 5.88 13.48 9.59
C LEU A 342 5.26 14.18 10.80
N ALA A 343 5.89 14.06 11.97
CA ALA A 343 5.54 14.75 13.19
C ALA A 343 6.56 15.87 13.47
N GLU A 344 6.07 17.00 13.99
CA GLU A 344 6.92 18.07 14.50
C GLU A 344 7.49 17.69 15.87
N SER A 345 8.61 18.29 16.25
CA SER A 345 9.13 18.16 17.61
C SER A 345 8.11 18.68 18.63
N ALA A 346 7.99 17.96 19.74
CA ALA A 346 7.00 18.14 20.81
C ALA A 346 5.52 17.93 20.39
N SER A 347 5.26 17.26 19.25
CA SER A 347 3.89 16.91 18.86
C SER A 347 3.48 15.51 19.35
N ALA A 348 2.20 15.37 19.70
CA ALA A 348 1.63 14.09 20.08
C ALA A 348 1.46 13.19 18.84
N VAL A 349 1.99 11.98 18.93
CA VAL A 349 1.87 10.92 17.94
C VAL A 349 0.94 9.84 18.51
N ARG A 350 -0.17 9.59 17.81
CA ARG A 350 -1.12 8.54 18.19
C ARG A 350 -0.45 7.15 18.14
N PRO A 351 -0.93 6.18 18.93
CA PRO A 351 -0.46 4.81 18.86
C PRO A 351 -0.50 4.24 17.44
N ALA A 352 0.45 3.36 17.11
CA ALA A 352 0.39 2.51 15.95
C ALA A 352 -0.90 1.67 15.99
N PRO A 353 -1.58 1.46 14.85
CA PRO A 353 -1.16 1.84 13.50
C PRO A 353 -1.56 3.26 13.05
N TYR A 354 -2.06 4.11 13.96
CA TYR A 354 -2.74 5.36 13.65
C TYR A 354 -1.84 6.60 13.53
N GLY A 355 -0.68 6.63 14.19
CA GLY A 355 0.26 7.75 14.16
C GLY A 355 1.64 7.32 13.68
N LYS A 356 2.37 8.27 13.08
CA LYS A 356 3.72 8.06 12.54
C LYS A 356 4.54 9.32 12.83
N ALA A 357 5.75 9.15 13.35
CA ALA A 357 6.68 10.24 13.62
C ALA A 357 7.52 10.60 12.39
N ALA A 358 8.00 9.58 11.68
CA ALA A 358 8.82 9.74 10.49
C ALA A 358 8.82 8.49 9.63
N ILE A 359 9.33 8.61 8.41
CA ILE A 359 9.75 7.50 7.56
C ILE A 359 11.23 7.63 7.31
N VAL A 360 11.98 6.55 7.48
CA VAL A 360 13.43 6.53 7.33
C VAL A 360 13.83 5.56 6.24
N PHE A 361 14.81 5.94 5.44
CA PHE A 361 15.46 5.09 4.44
C PHE A 361 16.95 5.01 4.76
N ALA A 362 17.50 3.81 4.75
CA ALA A 362 18.92 3.57 4.96
C ALA A 362 19.51 2.78 3.80
N ARG A 363 20.62 3.27 3.23
CA ARG A 363 21.41 2.54 2.24
C ARG A 363 22.51 1.76 2.94
N LEU A 364 22.64 0.48 2.61
CA LEU A 364 23.65 -0.41 3.16
C LEU A 364 24.70 -0.77 2.10
N SER A 365 25.86 -1.24 2.55
CA SER A 365 27.02 -1.52 1.71
C SER A 365 26.76 -2.60 0.67
N ASP A 366 26.05 -3.65 1.08
CA ASP A 366 25.88 -4.87 0.32
C ASP A 366 24.62 -5.63 0.76
N GLN A 367 24.38 -6.74 0.08
CA GLN A 367 23.23 -7.61 0.31
C GLN A 367 23.25 -8.28 1.69
N GLU A 368 24.43 -8.65 2.19
CA GLU A 368 24.55 -9.36 3.46
C GLU A 368 24.17 -8.43 4.61
N ALA A 369 24.72 -7.21 4.62
CA ALA A 369 24.35 -6.16 5.56
C ALA A 369 22.85 -5.86 5.51
N LEU A 370 22.26 -5.79 4.29
CA LEU A 370 20.82 -5.56 4.13
C LEU A 370 19.98 -6.61 4.82
N PHE A 371 20.29 -7.88 4.59
CA PHE A 371 19.48 -8.99 5.08
C PHE A 371 19.69 -9.27 6.58
N ASP A 372 20.81 -8.85 7.16
CA ASP A 372 21.01 -8.88 8.62
C ASP A 372 20.28 -7.73 9.34
N ILE A 373 20.32 -6.53 8.77
CA ILE A 373 19.83 -5.31 9.42
C ILE A 373 18.31 -5.15 9.24
N ALA A 374 17.77 -5.34 8.04
CA ALA A 374 16.38 -5.00 7.73
C ALA A 374 15.35 -5.68 8.68
N PRO A 375 15.51 -6.95 9.09
CA PRO A 375 14.61 -7.60 10.04
C PRO A 375 14.61 -7.01 11.46
N ARG A 376 15.55 -6.10 11.78
CA ARG A 376 15.67 -5.42 13.09
C ARG A 376 15.81 -3.90 12.94
N LEU A 377 15.46 -3.35 11.77
CA LEU A 377 15.72 -1.96 11.40
C LEU A 377 15.19 -0.95 12.42
N ALA A 378 14.01 -1.20 13.00
CA ALA A 378 13.39 -0.31 13.98
C ALA A 378 14.30 -0.01 15.20
N SER A 379 15.08 -0.99 15.64
CA SER A 379 15.97 -0.85 16.80
C SER A 379 17.13 0.15 16.60
N PHE A 380 17.44 0.49 15.34
CA PHE A 380 18.51 1.42 15.00
C PHE A 380 18.03 2.87 14.85
N PHE A 381 16.74 3.14 15.05
CA PHE A 381 16.16 4.48 14.97
C PHE A 381 15.43 4.85 16.27
N PRO A 382 16.14 4.89 17.42
CA PRO A 382 15.52 5.32 18.66
C PRO A 382 15.01 6.77 18.53
N ALA A 383 13.78 6.98 18.96
CA ALA A 383 13.20 8.30 19.11
C ALA A 383 13.34 8.78 20.55
N HIS A 384 13.65 10.07 20.72
CA HIS A 384 13.54 10.75 22.00
C HIS A 384 12.10 11.24 22.18
N THR A 385 11.55 10.99 23.36
CA THR A 385 10.15 11.26 23.71
C THR A 385 10.13 12.04 25.02
N LEU A 386 9.30 13.08 25.13
CA LEU A 386 9.31 13.94 26.32
C LEU A 386 8.76 13.24 27.58
N GLU A 387 8.07 12.11 27.44
CA GLU A 387 7.65 11.31 28.59
C GLU A 387 8.78 10.50 29.24
N ARG A 388 9.98 10.43 28.62
CA ARG A 388 11.08 9.52 29.03
C ARG A 388 12.36 10.20 29.52
N ASP A 389 12.35 11.50 29.83
CA ASP A 389 13.55 12.19 30.36
C ASP A 389 13.87 11.85 31.85
N HIS A 390 13.47 10.67 32.34
CA HIS A 390 13.68 10.23 33.73
C HIS A 390 14.26 8.79 33.87
N GLU A 391 15.06 8.32 32.92
CA GLU A 391 15.94 7.14 33.13
C GLU A 391 17.41 7.42 32.79
#